data_AF-A0A7J9GJS0-F1
#
_entry.id   AF-A0A7J9GJS0-F1
#
_cell.length_a   1.000
_cell.length_b   1.000
_cell.length_c   1.000
_cell.angle_alpha   90.00
_cell.angle_beta   90.00
_cell.angle_gamma   90.00
#
_symmetry.space_group_name_H-M   'P 1'
#
loop_
_entity.id
_entity.type
_entity.pdbx_description
1 polymer ?
#
loop_
_entity_poly.entity_id
_entity_poly.type
_entity_poly.pdbx_seq_one_letter_code
_entity_poly.pdbx_strand_id
1 'polypeptide(L)'
;MVPVRVHTVLISTQHDETVTNDEIAADLKEHVIKPVIPEKYLDEKTIFHLNPSGRFVIGGPHGDAGLTGRKIIIDTYGGWGAHGGGAFSGKDPTKVDRSGAYIVRQAAKSIVANGLARRCIVQVSYAIGVPEPLSVFVDTYGTGKIPDKEILKIVKETFDFRPGMIAINLDLKRGGNSRFLKTAAYGHFGRDDTDFTWEVVKPLKWDKVHA
;
A
#
# COMPACT_ATOMS: atom_id res chain seq x y z
N MET A 1 -16.90 2.76 4.44
CA MET A 1 -16.52 3.14 5.82
C MET A 1 -15.87 4.50 5.78
N VAL A 2 -16.16 5.33 6.78
CA VAL A 2 -15.60 6.68 6.95
C VAL A 2 -14.91 6.69 8.32
N PRO A 3 -13.61 7.02 8.41
CA PRO A 3 -12.92 7.08 9.70
C PRO A 3 -13.60 8.07 10.66
N VAL A 4 -13.81 7.67 11.91
CA VAL A 4 -14.46 8.50 12.95
C VAL A 4 -13.45 8.98 13.98
N ARG A 5 -12.68 8.06 14.58
CA ARG A 5 -11.64 8.32 15.58
C ARG A 5 -10.59 7.21 15.56
N VAL A 6 -9.41 7.47 16.12
CA VAL A 6 -8.42 6.45 16.44
C VAL A 6 -8.76 5.84 17.80
N HIS A 7 -9.03 4.55 17.80
CA HIS A 7 -9.38 3.83 19.03
C HIS A 7 -8.17 3.56 19.91
N THR A 8 -7.12 2.98 19.32
CA THR A 8 -5.91 2.55 20.03
C THR A 8 -4.68 2.83 19.19
N VAL A 9 -3.62 3.31 19.83
CA VAL A 9 -2.28 3.45 19.27
C VAL A 9 -1.33 2.56 20.05
N LEU A 10 -0.52 1.77 19.34
CA LEU A 10 0.51 0.91 19.90
C LEU A 10 1.86 1.29 19.27
N ILE A 11 2.86 1.51 20.09
CA ILE A 11 4.26 1.63 19.68
C ILE A 11 5.11 0.77 20.60
N SER A 12 5.91 -0.11 20.00
CA SER A 12 7.05 -0.76 20.65
C SER A 12 8.30 -0.36 19.87
N THR A 13 9.19 0.40 20.50
CA THR A 13 10.44 0.85 19.90
C THR A 13 11.64 0.36 20.71
N GLN A 14 12.70 -0.05 20.00
CA GLN A 14 13.98 -0.32 20.63
C GLN A 14 14.54 1.00 21.21
N HIS A 15 15.24 0.93 22.33
CA HIS A 15 15.83 2.08 23.00
C HIS A 15 17.19 1.74 23.62
N ASP A 16 17.94 2.77 24.04
CA ASP A 16 19.19 2.59 24.79
C ASP A 16 18.93 2.26 26.26
N GLU A 17 19.98 2.04 27.04
CA GLU A 17 19.83 1.66 28.44
C GLU A 17 19.51 2.82 29.40
N THR A 18 19.59 4.06 28.92
CA THR A 18 19.61 5.26 29.76
C THR A 18 18.24 5.90 29.95
N VAL A 19 17.38 5.81 28.94
CA VAL A 19 16.04 6.41 28.96
C VAL A 19 15.06 5.58 29.81
N THR A 20 14.23 6.27 30.61
CA THR A 20 13.17 5.64 31.42
C THR A 20 11.90 5.39 30.62
N ASN A 21 11.04 4.48 31.08
CA ASN A 21 9.75 4.22 30.42
C ASN A 21 8.83 5.45 30.39
N ASP A 22 8.89 6.31 31.41
CA ASP A 22 8.08 7.51 31.48
C ASP A 22 8.53 8.55 30.43
N GLU A 23 9.84 8.73 30.26
CA GLU A 23 10.42 9.57 29.21
C GLU A 23 10.07 9.03 27.82
N ILE A 24 10.24 7.72 27.58
CA ILE A 24 9.83 7.08 26.31
C ILE A 24 8.34 7.36 26.03
N ALA A 25 7.47 7.15 27.01
CA ALA A 25 6.04 7.33 26.82
C ALA A 25 5.66 8.79 26.55
N ALA A 26 6.32 9.74 27.21
CA ALA A 26 6.13 11.17 26.97
C ALA A 26 6.60 11.56 25.56
N ASP A 27 7.82 11.17 25.18
CA ASP A 27 8.44 11.51 23.90
C ASP A 27 7.70 10.87 22.73
N LEU A 28 7.28 9.61 22.85
CA LEU A 28 6.47 8.96 21.81
C LEU A 28 5.14 9.67 21.58
N LYS A 29 4.49 10.16 22.64
CA LYS A 29 3.25 10.95 22.49
C LYS A 29 3.52 12.27 21.79
N GLU A 30 4.52 13.02 22.27
CA GLU A 30 4.77 14.39 21.81
C GLU A 30 5.43 14.45 20.43
N HIS A 31 6.46 13.65 20.21
CA HIS A 31 7.34 13.76 19.05
C HIS A 31 7.01 12.77 17.93
N VAL A 32 6.19 11.74 18.19
CA VAL A 32 5.83 10.73 17.18
C VAL A 32 4.33 10.71 16.91
N ILE A 33 3.49 10.57 17.94
CA ILE A 33 2.05 10.38 17.75
C ILE A 33 1.35 11.67 17.35
N LYS A 34 1.50 12.74 18.14
CA LYS A 34 0.84 14.04 17.87
C LYS A 34 1.19 14.63 16.50
N PRO A 35 2.44 14.58 16.01
CA PRO A 35 2.76 15.13 14.69
C PRO A 35 2.21 14.32 13.52
N VAL A 36 1.87 13.03 13.75
CA VAL A 36 1.45 12.10 12.69
C VAL A 36 -0.07 11.93 12.62
N ILE A 37 -0.74 11.79 13.76
CA ILE A 37 -2.19 11.55 13.80
C ILE A 37 -2.92 12.90 13.86
N PRO A 38 -3.80 13.21 12.89
CA PRO A 38 -4.58 14.44 12.94
C PRO A 38 -5.41 14.53 14.24
N GLU A 39 -5.31 15.67 14.92
CA GLU A 39 -5.91 15.90 16.24
C GLU A 39 -7.40 15.55 16.31
N LYS A 40 -8.16 15.82 15.24
CA LYS A 40 -9.59 15.48 15.13
C LYS A 40 -9.93 14.00 15.31
N TYR A 41 -8.95 13.10 15.23
CA TYR A 41 -9.16 11.67 15.45
C TYR A 41 -8.65 11.19 16.81
N LEU A 42 -8.01 12.04 17.61
CA LEU A 42 -7.57 11.74 18.96
C LEU A 42 -8.55 12.35 19.96
N ASP A 43 -8.92 11.57 20.98
CA ASP A 43 -9.77 12.05 22.07
C ASP A 43 -9.35 11.44 23.41
N GLU A 44 -10.02 11.85 24.48
CA GLU A 44 -9.79 11.40 25.85
C GLU A 44 -9.93 9.88 26.02
N LYS A 45 -10.60 9.19 25.09
CA LYS A 45 -10.81 7.75 25.10
C LYS A 45 -9.80 7.01 24.20
N THR A 46 -8.84 7.69 23.57
CA THR A 46 -7.82 7.02 22.77
C THR A 46 -6.88 6.26 23.70
N ILE A 47 -6.74 4.96 23.46
CA ILE A 47 -5.91 4.08 24.28
C ILE A 47 -4.48 4.10 23.72
N PHE A 48 -3.49 4.24 24.61
CA PHE A 48 -2.07 4.25 24.25
C PHE A 48 -1.34 3.09 24.92
N HIS A 49 -0.71 2.23 24.12
CA HIS A 49 0.24 1.22 24.57
C HIS A 49 1.64 1.62 24.07
N LEU A 50 2.49 2.11 24.97
CA LEU A 50 3.81 2.65 24.63
C LEU A 50 4.88 1.83 25.35
N ASN A 51 5.66 1.08 24.58
CA ASN A 51 6.57 0.03 25.05
C ASN A 51 5.93 -0.87 26.13
N PRO A 52 4.80 -1.55 25.83
CA PRO A 52 4.04 -2.30 26.83
C PRO A 52 4.80 -3.48 27.46
N SER A 53 5.89 -3.95 26.84
CA SER A 53 6.78 -4.96 27.43
C SER A 53 7.74 -4.39 28.49
N GLY A 54 7.75 -3.07 28.68
CA GLY A 54 8.77 -2.36 29.45
C GLY A 54 10.04 -2.21 28.62
N ARG A 55 11.10 -2.94 29.02
CA ARG A 55 12.44 -2.78 28.44
C ARG A 55 12.57 -3.48 27.08
N PHE A 56 13.07 -2.74 26.07
CA PHE A 56 13.36 -3.25 24.73
C PHE A 56 14.72 -2.72 24.22
N VAL A 57 15.81 -3.21 24.82
CA VAL A 57 17.18 -2.80 24.45
C VAL A 57 17.78 -3.68 23.36
N ILE A 58 17.58 -4.99 23.43
CA ILE A 58 18.04 -5.93 22.41
C ILE A 58 17.04 -5.93 21.26
N GLY A 59 17.50 -5.72 20.02
CA GLY A 59 16.65 -5.65 18.84
C GLY A 59 17.38 -5.99 17.55
N GLY A 60 16.71 -5.78 16.42
CA GLY A 60 17.22 -6.18 15.12
C GLY A 60 17.43 -7.70 15.00
N PRO A 61 18.32 -8.15 14.09
CA PRO A 61 18.58 -9.57 13.87
C PRO A 61 19.12 -10.34 15.09
N HIS A 62 19.61 -9.63 16.11
CA HIS A 62 20.03 -10.24 17.37
C HIS A 62 18.82 -10.85 18.11
N GLY A 63 17.70 -10.12 18.15
CA GLY A 63 16.50 -10.52 18.91
C GLY A 63 15.48 -11.33 18.11
N ASP A 64 15.41 -11.16 16.79
CA ASP A 64 14.45 -11.85 15.93
C ASP A 64 14.97 -12.02 14.50
N ALA A 65 14.86 -13.23 13.94
CA ALA A 65 15.37 -13.55 12.61
C ALA A 65 14.50 -12.92 11.51
N GLY A 66 15.14 -12.11 10.65
CA GLY A 66 14.47 -11.46 9.51
C GLY A 66 14.55 -12.28 8.22
N LEU A 67 13.46 -12.30 7.45
CA LEU A 67 13.43 -12.88 6.10
C LEU A 67 12.70 -11.97 5.13
N THR A 68 13.19 -11.88 3.89
CA THR A 68 12.55 -11.17 2.79
C THR A 68 11.13 -11.70 2.56
N GLY A 69 10.17 -10.78 2.36
CA GLY A 69 8.78 -11.16 2.04
C GLY A 69 7.94 -11.60 3.23
N ARG A 70 8.35 -11.31 4.47
CA ARG A 70 7.56 -11.59 5.68
C ARG A 70 6.71 -10.43 6.18
N LYS A 71 6.62 -9.33 5.42
CA LYS A 71 5.85 -8.12 5.76
C LYS A 71 4.89 -7.68 4.63
N ILE A 72 4.45 -8.61 3.79
CA ILE A 72 3.64 -8.34 2.58
C ILE A 72 2.35 -7.55 2.84
N ILE A 73 1.72 -7.70 4.01
CA ILE A 73 0.53 -6.93 4.37
C ILE A 73 0.88 -5.49 4.80
N ILE A 74 2.04 -5.30 5.44
CA ILE A 74 2.58 -3.96 5.74
C ILE A 74 3.03 -3.26 4.45
N ASP A 75 3.62 -4.02 3.52
CA ASP A 75 4.06 -3.49 2.22
C ASP A 75 2.89 -2.97 1.35
N THR A 76 1.67 -3.44 1.62
CA THR A 76 0.49 -3.18 0.79
C THR A 76 -0.56 -2.32 1.48
N TYR A 77 -1.58 -2.93 2.07
CA TYR A 77 -2.83 -2.26 2.42
C TYR A 77 -3.24 -2.46 3.89
N GLY A 78 -2.35 -3.02 4.74
CA GLY A 78 -2.62 -3.16 6.18
C GLY A 78 -3.85 -4.03 6.49
N GLY A 79 -4.16 -5.00 5.63
CA GLY A 79 -5.33 -5.89 5.75
C GLY A 79 -6.56 -5.44 4.96
N TRP A 80 -6.55 -4.23 4.40
CA TRP A 80 -7.60 -3.76 3.50
C TRP A 80 -7.47 -4.34 2.09
N GLY A 81 -8.58 -4.44 1.35
CA GLY A 81 -8.59 -5.00 0.01
C GLY A 81 -8.32 -6.50 0.05
N ALA A 82 -7.28 -6.96 -0.65
CA ALA A 82 -6.82 -8.35 -0.64
C ALA A 82 -5.33 -8.44 -0.97
N HIS A 83 -4.75 -9.64 -0.82
CA HIS A 83 -3.37 -9.93 -1.19
C HIS A 83 -3.25 -11.28 -1.92
N GLY A 84 -2.53 -11.32 -3.03
CA GLY A 84 -2.36 -12.55 -3.84
C GLY A 84 -1.28 -13.52 -3.33
N GLY A 85 -0.49 -13.09 -2.36
CA GLY A 85 0.52 -13.92 -1.65
C GLY A 85 1.97 -13.65 -2.04
N GLY A 86 2.22 -13.10 -3.22
CA GLY A 86 3.57 -12.81 -3.72
C GLY A 86 4.25 -11.63 -3.01
N ALA A 87 5.45 -11.84 -2.46
CA ALA A 87 6.29 -10.76 -1.94
C ALA A 87 6.88 -9.87 -3.06
N PHE A 88 7.32 -8.65 -2.72
CA PHE A 88 7.89 -7.70 -3.69
C PHE A 88 9.42 -7.64 -3.68
N SER A 89 10.04 -7.42 -2.53
CA SER A 89 11.49 -7.19 -2.40
C SER A 89 12.32 -8.37 -2.91
N GLY A 90 13.43 -8.06 -3.60
CA GLY A 90 14.32 -9.04 -4.24
C GLY A 90 13.90 -9.50 -5.64
N LYS A 91 12.76 -9.03 -6.17
CA LYS A 91 12.26 -9.44 -7.49
C LYS A 91 12.42 -8.35 -8.55
N ASP A 92 13.02 -8.67 -9.68
CA ASP A 92 13.03 -7.78 -10.84
C ASP A 92 11.61 -7.65 -11.45
N PRO A 93 11.33 -6.62 -12.27
CA PRO A 93 9.95 -6.30 -12.69
C PRO A 93 9.36 -7.29 -13.71
N THR A 94 10.11 -8.28 -14.18
CA THR A 94 9.53 -9.40 -14.95
C THR A 94 8.64 -10.29 -14.08
N LYS A 95 8.77 -10.23 -12.75
CA LYS A 95 7.99 -11.04 -11.81
C LYS A 95 6.68 -10.32 -11.53
N VAL A 96 5.59 -10.90 -12.01
CA VAL A 96 4.22 -10.35 -11.92
C VAL A 96 3.74 -10.16 -10.48
N ASP A 97 4.33 -10.83 -9.50
CA ASP A 97 4.07 -10.54 -8.08
C ASP A 97 4.30 -9.06 -7.75
N ARG A 98 5.33 -8.44 -8.33
CA ARG A 98 5.65 -7.02 -8.14
C ARG A 98 4.96 -6.16 -9.19
N SER A 99 5.22 -6.42 -10.47
CA SER A 99 4.72 -5.57 -11.56
C SER A 99 3.20 -5.64 -11.70
N GLY A 100 2.61 -6.83 -11.56
CA GLY A 100 1.17 -7.05 -11.53
C GLY A 100 0.50 -6.33 -10.35
N ALA A 101 1.07 -6.42 -9.14
CA ALA A 101 0.57 -5.69 -7.97
C ALA A 101 0.62 -4.17 -8.15
N TYR A 102 1.69 -3.65 -8.77
CA TYR A 102 1.83 -2.22 -9.03
C TYR A 102 0.83 -1.71 -10.07
N ILE A 103 0.60 -2.45 -11.16
CA ILE A 103 -0.35 -2.00 -12.19
C ILE A 103 -1.80 -2.04 -11.67
N VAL A 104 -2.17 -3.01 -10.83
CA VAL A 104 -3.52 -3.02 -10.22
C VAL A 104 -3.68 -1.94 -9.15
N ARG A 105 -2.60 -1.56 -8.45
CA ARG A 105 -2.59 -0.34 -7.62
C ARG A 105 -2.89 0.90 -8.48
N GLN A 106 -2.21 1.06 -9.62
CA GLN A 106 -2.44 2.18 -10.52
C GLN A 106 -3.87 2.19 -11.06
N ALA A 107 -4.41 1.03 -11.44
CA ALA A 107 -5.79 0.88 -11.92
C ALA A 107 -6.80 1.27 -10.83
N ALA A 108 -6.73 0.67 -9.65
CA ALA A 108 -7.63 0.97 -8.53
C ALA A 108 -7.56 2.45 -8.11
N LYS A 109 -6.34 3.01 -8.01
CA LYS A 109 -6.13 4.43 -7.71
C LYS A 109 -6.76 5.31 -8.79
N SER A 110 -6.60 4.96 -10.06
CA SER A 110 -7.16 5.73 -11.18
C SER A 110 -8.68 5.69 -11.20
N ILE A 111 -9.31 4.55 -10.91
CA ILE A 111 -10.78 4.42 -10.82
C ILE A 111 -11.33 5.39 -9.77
N VAL A 112 -10.73 5.40 -8.56
CA VAL A 112 -11.17 6.27 -7.47
C VAL A 112 -10.87 7.74 -7.77
N ALA A 113 -9.67 8.06 -8.27
CA ALA A 113 -9.26 9.43 -8.55
C ALA A 113 -10.03 10.09 -9.70
N ASN A 114 -10.47 9.31 -10.71
CA ASN A 114 -11.35 9.81 -11.77
C ASN A 114 -12.83 9.89 -11.32
N GLY A 115 -13.13 9.52 -10.08
CA GLY A 115 -14.46 9.66 -9.48
C GLY A 115 -15.48 8.62 -9.94
N LEU A 116 -15.04 7.50 -10.54
CA LEU A 116 -15.93 6.39 -10.94
C LEU A 116 -16.46 5.64 -9.72
N ALA A 117 -15.68 5.56 -8.64
CA ALA A 117 -16.06 4.89 -7.40
C ALA A 117 -15.41 5.58 -6.20
N ARG A 118 -15.95 5.34 -5.00
CA ARG A 118 -15.33 5.82 -3.75
C ARG A 118 -14.30 4.84 -3.19
N ARG A 119 -14.44 3.54 -3.51
CA ARG A 119 -13.55 2.44 -3.14
C ARG A 119 -13.53 1.45 -4.31
N CYS A 120 -12.40 0.77 -4.50
CA CYS A 120 -12.26 -0.22 -5.56
C CYS A 120 -11.21 -1.26 -5.16
N ILE A 121 -11.46 -2.51 -5.53
CA ILE A 121 -10.48 -3.59 -5.57
C ILE A 121 -10.34 -4.07 -7.02
N VAL A 122 -9.09 -4.38 -7.40
CA VAL A 122 -8.76 -4.95 -8.71
C VAL A 122 -7.89 -6.18 -8.49
N GLN A 123 -8.23 -7.29 -9.15
CA GLN A 123 -7.43 -8.52 -9.14
C GLN A 123 -6.98 -8.84 -10.56
N VAL A 124 -5.77 -9.38 -10.70
CA VAL A 124 -5.22 -9.93 -11.94
C VAL A 124 -4.52 -11.26 -11.64
N SER A 125 -4.58 -12.21 -12.56
CA SER A 125 -3.85 -13.50 -12.45
C SER A 125 -3.17 -13.88 -13.75
N TYR A 126 -2.10 -14.68 -13.67
CA TYR A 126 -1.25 -15.04 -14.79
C TYR A 126 -0.90 -16.53 -14.77
N ALA A 127 -0.63 -17.09 -15.95
CA ALA A 127 0.07 -18.36 -16.11
C ALA A 127 1.52 -18.08 -16.55
N ILE A 128 2.46 -18.91 -16.09
CA ILE A 128 3.86 -18.81 -16.52
C ILE A 128 3.96 -18.99 -18.04
N GLY A 129 4.70 -18.09 -18.70
CA GLY A 129 4.88 -18.11 -20.16
C GLY A 129 3.71 -17.55 -20.98
N VAL A 130 2.60 -17.15 -20.34
CA VAL A 130 1.44 -16.55 -21.03
C VAL A 130 1.47 -15.02 -20.85
N PRO A 131 1.52 -14.22 -21.93
CA PRO A 131 1.57 -12.76 -21.81
C PRO A 131 0.29 -12.15 -21.26
N GLU A 132 -0.87 -12.62 -21.71
CA GLU A 132 -2.17 -12.09 -21.30
C GLU A 132 -2.57 -12.61 -19.90
N PRO A 133 -3.24 -11.80 -19.08
CA PRO A 133 -3.75 -12.28 -17.81
C PRO A 133 -4.86 -13.31 -18.01
N LEU A 134 -4.88 -14.36 -17.18
CA LEU A 134 -5.94 -15.37 -17.18
C LEU A 134 -7.27 -14.78 -16.70
N SER A 135 -7.22 -13.84 -15.76
CA SER A 135 -8.41 -13.15 -15.25
C SER A 135 -8.09 -11.72 -14.84
N VAL A 136 -9.10 -10.86 -14.95
CA VAL A 136 -9.13 -9.52 -14.39
C VAL A 136 -10.50 -9.31 -13.74
N PHE A 137 -10.51 -8.82 -12.51
CA PHE A 137 -11.73 -8.57 -11.74
C PHE A 137 -11.70 -7.16 -11.14
N VAL A 138 -12.88 -6.54 -11.07
CA VAL A 138 -13.10 -5.22 -10.46
C VAL A 138 -14.34 -5.31 -9.58
N ASP A 139 -14.26 -4.79 -8.36
CA ASP A 139 -15.39 -4.61 -7.45
C ASP A 139 -15.26 -3.24 -6.75
N THR A 140 -16.34 -2.45 -6.78
CA THR A 140 -16.37 -1.11 -6.19
C THR A 140 -16.99 -1.05 -4.80
N TYR A 141 -17.28 -2.20 -4.20
CA TYR A 141 -18.00 -2.36 -2.94
C TYR A 141 -19.35 -1.62 -2.95
N GLY A 142 -20.03 -1.62 -4.10
CA GLY A 142 -21.29 -0.90 -4.32
C GLY A 142 -21.15 0.63 -4.35
N THR A 143 -19.93 1.17 -4.52
CA THR A 143 -19.69 2.63 -4.57
C THR A 143 -19.47 3.18 -5.98
N GLY A 144 -19.52 2.31 -6.99
CA GLY A 144 -19.41 2.67 -8.40
C GLY A 144 -20.59 3.52 -8.86
N LYS A 145 -20.31 4.53 -9.69
CA LYS A 145 -21.31 5.36 -10.38
C LYS A 145 -21.83 4.73 -11.66
N ILE A 146 -21.12 3.74 -12.17
CA ILE A 146 -21.49 2.89 -13.29
C ILE A 146 -21.26 1.43 -12.89
N PRO A 147 -21.88 0.44 -13.58
CA PRO A 147 -21.72 -0.97 -13.24
C PRO A 147 -20.26 -1.42 -13.25
N ASP A 148 -19.86 -2.27 -12.31
CA ASP A 148 -18.48 -2.78 -12.19
C ASP A 148 -17.99 -3.49 -13.48
N LYS A 149 -18.90 -4.12 -14.23
CA LYS A 149 -18.60 -4.71 -15.56
C LYS A 149 -18.14 -3.67 -16.60
N GLU A 150 -18.64 -2.44 -16.53
CA GLU A 150 -18.25 -1.34 -17.42
C GLU A 150 -16.92 -0.74 -16.96
N ILE A 151 -16.72 -0.61 -15.65
CA ILE A 151 -15.42 -0.21 -15.08
C ILE A 151 -14.34 -1.22 -15.47
N LEU A 152 -14.62 -2.52 -15.38
CA LEU A 152 -13.74 -3.59 -15.83
C LEU A 152 -13.37 -3.44 -17.31
N LYS A 153 -14.34 -3.12 -18.18
CA LYS A 153 -14.09 -2.86 -19.60
C LYS A 153 -13.13 -1.68 -19.79
N ILE A 154 -13.40 -0.55 -19.14
CA ILE A 154 -12.53 0.65 -19.19
C ILE A 154 -11.11 0.31 -18.72
N VAL A 155 -10.98 -0.47 -17.64
CA VAL A 155 -9.68 -0.92 -17.12
C VAL A 155 -8.94 -1.75 -18.15
N LYS A 156 -9.59 -2.76 -18.77
CA LYS A 156 -8.97 -3.61 -19.79
C LYS A 156 -8.58 -2.85 -21.06
N GLU A 157 -9.30 -1.79 -21.41
CA GLU A 157 -8.98 -0.92 -22.56
C GLU A 157 -7.85 0.08 -22.25
N THR A 158 -7.68 0.47 -20.99
CA THR A 158 -6.73 1.53 -20.58
C THR A 158 -5.38 1.00 -20.09
N PHE A 159 -5.37 -0.19 -19.49
CA PHE A 159 -4.18 -0.79 -18.87
C PHE A 159 -3.73 -2.02 -19.63
N ASP A 160 -2.49 -2.01 -20.10
CA ASP A 160 -1.85 -3.18 -20.68
C ASP A 160 -1.28 -4.05 -19.57
N PHE A 161 -1.90 -5.20 -19.35
CA PHE A 161 -1.54 -6.13 -18.28
C PHE A 161 -0.45 -7.12 -18.68
N ARG A 162 0.11 -7.05 -19.90
CA ARG A 162 1.20 -7.96 -20.29
C ARG A 162 2.48 -7.61 -19.52
N PRO A 163 3.20 -8.58 -18.91
CA PRO A 163 4.32 -8.30 -18.01
C PRO A 163 5.41 -7.40 -18.62
N GLY A 164 5.75 -7.61 -19.90
CA GLY A 164 6.71 -6.78 -20.61
C GLY A 164 6.24 -5.33 -20.76
N MET A 165 4.95 -5.14 -21.04
CA MET A 165 4.35 -3.81 -21.23
C MET A 165 4.18 -3.09 -19.89
N ILE A 166 3.81 -3.80 -18.82
CA ILE A 166 3.79 -3.21 -17.47
C ILE A 166 5.17 -2.66 -17.11
N ALA A 167 6.23 -3.46 -17.34
CA ALA A 167 7.60 -3.04 -17.02
C ALA A 167 8.04 -1.80 -17.80
N ILE A 168 7.60 -1.64 -19.06
CA ILE A 168 7.90 -0.46 -19.89
C ILE A 168 7.03 0.74 -19.46
N ASN A 169 5.71 0.56 -19.36
CA ASN A 169 4.76 1.63 -19.09
C ASN A 169 4.93 2.26 -17.69
N LEU A 170 5.40 1.47 -16.72
CA LEU A 170 5.75 1.95 -15.38
C LEU A 170 7.26 2.23 -15.24
N ASP A 171 8.03 2.12 -16.32
CA ASP A 171 9.48 2.38 -16.36
C ASP A 171 10.26 1.58 -15.30
N LEU A 172 9.84 0.34 -15.00
CA LEU A 172 10.32 -0.41 -13.83
C LEU A 172 11.76 -0.93 -13.96
N LYS A 173 12.31 -0.93 -15.19
CA LYS A 173 13.70 -1.33 -15.43
C LYS A 173 14.69 -0.17 -15.31
N ARG A 174 14.22 1.06 -15.08
CA ARG A 174 15.11 2.21 -14.80
C ARG A 174 16.05 1.87 -13.65
N GLY A 175 17.34 1.82 -13.96
CA GLY A 175 18.42 1.67 -12.98
C GLY A 175 18.71 2.98 -12.26
N GLY A 176 19.55 2.90 -11.21
CA GLY A 176 19.90 4.06 -10.39
C GLY A 176 18.82 4.47 -9.38
N ASN A 177 19.08 5.55 -8.65
CA ASN A 177 18.19 6.23 -7.69
C ASN A 177 17.65 5.39 -6.51
N SER A 178 18.15 4.15 -6.35
CA SER A 178 17.73 3.26 -5.27
C SER A 178 16.21 3.08 -5.18
N ARG A 179 15.49 3.19 -6.31
CA ARG A 179 14.01 3.16 -6.39
C ARG A 179 13.41 2.05 -5.54
N PHE A 180 13.85 0.80 -5.75
CA PHE A 180 13.28 -0.35 -5.04
C PHE A 180 13.77 -0.51 -3.60
N LEU A 181 14.88 0.14 -3.23
CA LEU A 181 15.29 0.23 -1.84
C LEU A 181 14.33 1.16 -1.08
N LYS A 182 13.95 2.30 -1.69
CA LYS A 182 12.97 3.22 -1.11
C LYS A 182 11.62 2.56 -0.85
N THR A 183 11.21 1.56 -1.66
CA THR A 183 9.94 0.84 -1.46
C THR A 183 9.99 -0.18 -0.33
N ALA A 184 11.17 -0.68 0.05
CA ALA A 184 11.33 -1.84 0.94
C ALA A 184 11.05 -1.55 2.43
N ALA A 185 10.72 -0.31 2.78
CA ALA A 185 10.25 0.11 4.08
C ALA A 185 9.15 1.18 3.92
N TYR A 186 8.25 1.27 4.90
CA TYR A 186 7.12 2.20 4.93
C TYR A 186 6.11 2.04 3.77
N GLY A 187 6.05 0.84 3.19
CA GLY A 187 5.05 0.49 2.18
C GLY A 187 5.44 0.86 0.74
N HIS A 188 4.91 0.08 -0.19
CA HIS A 188 5.10 0.28 -1.63
C HIS A 188 4.09 1.26 -2.25
N PHE A 189 3.00 1.55 -1.54
CA PHE A 189 1.84 2.29 -2.05
C PHE A 189 1.52 3.52 -1.20
N GLY A 190 0.84 4.50 -1.80
CA GLY A 190 0.37 5.71 -1.12
C GLY A 190 1.47 6.73 -0.81
N ARG A 191 2.52 6.78 -1.64
CA ARG A 191 3.68 7.66 -1.46
C ARG A 191 3.90 8.48 -2.74
N ASP A 192 4.33 9.72 -2.59
CA ASP A 192 4.38 10.70 -3.69
C ASP A 192 5.77 10.88 -4.32
N ASP A 193 6.70 9.97 -4.03
CA ASP A 193 8.02 9.94 -4.67
C ASP A 193 7.86 9.71 -6.18
N THR A 194 8.54 10.51 -6.99
CA THR A 194 8.44 10.45 -8.46
C THR A 194 8.95 9.14 -9.06
N ASP A 195 9.72 8.36 -8.30
CA ASP A 195 10.07 7.00 -8.69
C ASP A 195 8.88 6.04 -8.63
N PHE A 196 7.81 6.32 -7.89
CA PHE A 196 6.67 5.42 -7.75
C PHE A 196 5.64 5.68 -8.84
N THR A 197 6.01 5.33 -10.07
CA THR A 197 5.22 5.55 -11.29
C THR A 197 3.83 4.92 -11.26
N TRP A 198 3.63 3.86 -10.46
CA TRP A 198 2.32 3.24 -10.25
C TRP A 198 1.38 4.07 -9.38
N GLU A 199 1.88 5.09 -8.69
CA GLU A 199 1.05 6.07 -7.97
C GLU A 199 0.56 7.20 -8.89
N VAL A 200 1.04 7.29 -10.13
CA VAL A 200 0.55 8.28 -11.11
C VAL A 200 -0.80 7.83 -11.64
N VAL A 201 -1.81 8.69 -11.45
CA VAL A 201 -3.18 8.46 -11.91
C VAL A 201 -3.25 8.53 -13.44
N LYS A 202 -3.87 7.53 -14.07
CA LYS A 202 -4.22 7.58 -15.50
C LYS A 202 -5.59 8.25 -15.68
N PRO A 203 -5.76 9.16 -16.64
CA PRO A 203 -7.08 9.64 -17.05
C PRO A 203 -7.92 8.47 -17.59
N LEU A 204 -9.15 8.33 -17.11
CA LEU A 204 -10.11 7.32 -17.58
C LEU A 204 -11.23 8.01 -18.34
N LYS A 205 -11.54 7.52 -19.55
CA LYS A 205 -12.69 8.00 -20.34
C LYS A 205 -13.94 7.23 -19.89
N TRP A 206 -14.95 7.95 -19.44
CA TRP A 206 -16.26 7.40 -19.08
C TRP A 206 -17.31 8.49 -19.14
N ASP A 207 -18.55 8.11 -19.45
CA ASP A 207 -19.67 9.04 -19.50
C ASP A 207 -20.05 9.46 -18.08
N LYS A 208 -19.74 10.72 -17.74
CA LYS A 208 -20.13 11.27 -16.45
C LYS A 208 -21.65 11.31 -16.42
N VAL A 209 -22.24 10.48 -15.56
CA VAL A 209 -23.66 10.62 -15.20
C VAL A 209 -23.80 12.04 -14.63
N HIS A 210 -24.49 12.92 -15.37
CA HIS A 210 -24.86 14.22 -14.86
C HIS A 210 -25.75 13.98 -13.64
N ALA A 211 -25.24 14.35 -12.46
CA ALA A 211 -26.01 14.37 -11.22
C ALA A 211 -26.82 15.67 -11.15
#